data_AF-A0A1Q7CQU9-F1
#
_entry.id   AF-A0A1Q7CQU9-F1
#
_cell.length_a   1.000
_cell.length_b   1.000
_cell.length_c   1.000
_cell.angle_alpha   90.00
_cell.angle_beta   90.00
_cell.angle_gamma   90.00
#
_symmetry.space_group_name_H-M   'P 1'
#
loop_
_entity.id
_entity.type
_entity.pdbx_description
1 polymer ?
#
loop_
_entity_poly.entity_id
_entity_poly.type
_entity_poly.pdbx_seq_one_letter_code
_entity_poly.pdbx_strand_id
1 'polypeptide(L)'
;MISSIALILGRDFVIRRVTSRPLGSLPPGYAATPRGYLAYTFIVFDLGLIVLAINFENPLLILFPIGLFVLSSITVIVGEVVTYRKLKR
;
A
#
# COMPACT_ATOMS: atom_id res chain seq x y z
N MET A 1 -15.84 -3.84 16.72
CA MET A 1 -16.32 -2.51 16.30
C MET A 1 -15.32 -1.39 16.59
N ILE A 2 -14.74 -1.30 17.79
CA ILE A 2 -13.79 -0.21 18.16
C ILE A 2 -12.52 -0.25 17.29
N SER A 3 -11.96 -1.44 17.03
CA SER A 3 -10.75 -1.61 16.22
C SER A 3 -10.94 -1.17 14.76
N SER A 4 -12.13 -1.42 14.19
CA SER A 4 -12.48 -1.04 12.82
C SER A 4 -12.57 0.47 12.66
N ILE A 5 -13.09 1.18 13.67
CA ILE A 5 -13.20 2.65 13.67
C ILE A 5 -11.82 3.28 13.78
N ALA A 6 -10.95 2.78 14.66
CA ALA A 6 -9.57 3.27 14.78
C ALA A 6 -8.77 3.12 13.48
N LEU A 7 -8.96 2.00 12.77
CA LEU A 7 -8.32 1.74 11.48
C LEU A 7 -8.81 2.69 10.38
N ILE A 8 -10.11 3.00 10.36
CA ILE A 8 -10.71 3.96 9.41
C ILE A 8 -10.25 5.38 9.73
N LEU A 9 -10.25 5.79 11.00
CA LEU A 9 -9.78 7.10 11.43
C LEU A 9 -8.27 7.29 11.14
N GLY A 10 -7.47 6.25 11.38
CA GLY A 10 -6.04 6.23 11.04
C GLY A 10 -5.81 6.37 9.54
N ARG A 11 -6.55 5.62 8.72
CA ARG A 11 -6.51 5.74 7.25
C ARG A 11 -6.80 7.17 6.81
N ASP A 12 -7.94 7.74 7.23
CA ASP A 12 -8.38 9.04 6.76
C ASP A 12 -7.43 10.15 7.23
N PHE A 13 -6.86 10.03 8.43
CA PHE A 13 -5.81 10.92 8.92
C PHE A 13 -4.55 10.85 8.06
N VAL A 14 -4.03 9.65 7.80
CA VAL A 14 -2.81 9.46 6.99
C VAL A 14 -3.02 9.97 5.57
N ILE A 15 -4.17 9.66 4.96
CA ILE A 15 -4.50 10.18 3.64
C ILE A 15 -4.46 11.71 3.65
N ARG A 16 -5.26 12.34 4.50
CA ARG A 16 -5.39 13.81 4.52
C ARG A 16 -4.11 14.54 4.88
N ARG A 17 -3.27 13.97 5.76
CA ARG A 17 -2.08 14.65 6.31
C ARG A 17 -0.78 14.32 5.60
N VAL A 18 -0.67 13.13 5.04
CA VAL A 18 0.60 12.61 4.50
C VAL A 18 0.50 12.47 2.99
N THR A 19 -0.42 11.65 2.48
CA THR A 19 -0.40 11.26 1.06
C THR A 19 -1.17 12.21 0.15
N SER A 20 -2.12 12.98 0.68
CA SER A 20 -2.87 14.01 -0.07
C SER A 20 -2.12 15.33 -0.22
N ARG A 21 -0.92 15.48 0.35
CA ARG A 21 -0.13 16.72 0.18
C ARG A 21 0.66 16.66 -1.12
N PRO A 22 0.59 17.69 -1.98
CA PRO A 22 1.41 17.75 -3.17
C PRO A 22 2.89 17.89 -2.80
N LEU A 23 3.76 17.22 -3.55
CA LEU A 23 5.22 17.32 -3.44
C LEU A 23 5.70 18.32 -4.49
N GLY A 24 5.67 19.61 -4.14
CA GLY A 24 5.99 20.68 -5.07
C GLY A 24 5.02 20.69 -6.26
N SER A 25 5.53 20.43 -7.46
CA SER A 25 4.74 20.32 -8.69
C SER A 25 4.09 18.95 -8.90
N LEU A 26 4.40 17.95 -8.06
CA LEU A 26 3.80 16.62 -8.18
C LEU A 26 2.45 16.58 -7.44
N PRO A 27 1.33 16.39 -8.15
CA PRO A 27 0.03 16.20 -7.53
C PRO A 27 -0.01 14.91 -6.68
N PRO A 28 -0.94 14.81 -5.72
CA PRO A 28 -1.11 13.60 -4.90
C PRO A 28 -1.35 12.35 -5.77
N GLY A 29 -0.58 11.30 -5.50
CA GLY A 29 -0.62 10.03 -6.24
C GLY A 29 -1.71 9.06 -5.78
N TYR A 30 -1.65 7.80 -6.22
CA TYR A 30 -2.63 6.76 -5.89
C TYR A 30 -2.79 6.54 -4.39
N ALA A 31 -1.70 6.70 -3.63
CA ALA A 31 -1.67 6.64 -2.16
C ALA A 31 -2.62 7.64 -1.47
N ALA A 32 -3.06 8.70 -2.16
CA ALA A 32 -4.04 9.67 -1.66
C ALA A 32 -5.50 9.17 -1.76
N THR A 33 -5.72 7.95 -2.23
CA THR A 33 -7.05 7.33 -2.33
C THR A 33 -7.24 6.24 -1.27
N PRO A 34 -8.48 5.93 -0.84
CA PRO A 34 -8.72 4.84 0.10
C PRO A 34 -8.22 3.47 -0.40
N ARG A 35 -8.33 3.22 -1.71
CA ARG A 35 -7.84 1.98 -2.34
C ARG A 35 -6.32 1.92 -2.39
N GLY A 36 -5.67 3.05 -2.74
CA GLY A 36 -4.21 3.13 -2.74
C GLY A 36 -3.61 2.97 -1.35
N TYR A 37 -4.18 3.62 -0.33
CA TYR A 37 -3.76 3.43 1.05
C TYR A 37 -3.78 1.94 1.46
N LEU A 38 -4.87 1.23 1.16
CA LEU A 38 -4.97 -0.19 1.45
C LEU A 38 -3.90 -1.01 0.71
N ALA A 39 -3.68 -0.73 -0.58
CA ALA A 39 -2.67 -1.44 -1.37
C ALA A 39 -1.25 -1.24 -0.82
N TYR A 40 -0.88 -0.01 -0.47
CA TYR A 40 0.42 0.27 0.18
C TYR A 40 0.52 -0.36 1.58
N THR A 41 -0.57 -0.37 2.36
CA THR A 41 -0.59 -1.03 3.68
C THR A 41 -0.38 -2.53 3.54
N PHE A 42 -0.97 -3.15 2.51
CA PHE A 42 -0.75 -4.56 2.19
C PHE A 42 0.72 -4.85 1.86
N ILE A 43 1.38 -3.99 1.08
CA ILE A 43 2.82 -4.13 0.81
C ILE A 43 3.64 -4.12 2.11
N VAL A 44 3.35 -3.19 3.03
CA VAL A 44 4.05 -3.11 4.32
C VAL A 44 3.79 -4.35 5.18
N PHE A 45 2.54 -4.82 5.23
CA PHE A 45 2.18 -6.04 5.93
C PHE A 45 2.93 -7.25 5.37
N ASP A 46 3.03 -7.34 4.05
CA ASP A 46 3.65 -8.45 3.36
C ASP A 46 5.18 -8.45 3.52
N LEU A 47 5.82 -7.28 3.58
CA LEU A 47 7.22 -7.18 4.02
C LEU A 47 7.43 -7.77 5.42
N GLY A 48 6.47 -7.57 6.33
CA GLY A 48 6.47 -8.22 7.64
C GLY A 48 6.40 -9.74 7.52
N LEU A 49 5.59 -10.28 6.60
CA LEU A 49 5.54 -11.72 6.33
C LEU A 49 6.84 -12.26 5.72
N ILE A 50 7.48 -11.52 4.82
CA ILE A 50 8.79 -11.88 4.25
C ILE A 50 9.84 -11.97 5.36
N VAL A 51 9.93 -10.94 6.20
CA VAL A 51 10.87 -10.92 7.34
C VAL A 51 10.59 -12.07 8.30
N LEU A 52 9.32 -12.34 8.60
CA LEU A 52 8.91 -13.47 9.42
C LEU A 52 9.32 -14.81 8.80
N ALA A 53 9.07 -15.01 7.51
CA ALA A 53 9.35 -16.25 6.79
C ALA A 53 10.84 -16.60 6.75
N ILE A 54 11.74 -15.61 6.73
CA ILE A 54 13.20 -15.82 6.77
C ILE A 54 13.66 -16.54 8.05
N ASN A 55 12.89 -16.46 9.14
CA ASN A 55 13.23 -17.09 10.41
C ASN A 55 12.86 -18.57 10.49
N PHE A 56 12.25 -19.15 9.44
CA PHE A 56 11.86 -20.55 9.42
C PHE A 56 12.87 -21.40 8.63
N GLU A 57 13.07 -22.65 9.06
CA GLU A 57 14.00 -23.59 8.40
C GLU A 57 13.57 -24.00 6.99
N ASN A 58 12.27 -23.92 6.69
CA ASN A 58 11.75 -24.28 5.38
C ASN A 58 11.81 -23.07 4.42
N PRO A 59 12.76 -23.04 3.45
CA PRO A 59 12.93 -21.91 2.56
C PRO A 59 11.75 -21.71 1.60
N LEU A 60 10.91 -22.73 1.39
CA LEU A 60 9.74 -22.63 0.51
C LEU A 60 8.66 -21.71 1.10
N LEU A 61 8.66 -21.49 2.42
CA LEU A 61 7.70 -20.61 3.08
C LEU A 61 7.83 -19.15 2.63
N ILE A 62 9.01 -18.74 2.14
CA ILE A 62 9.24 -17.39 1.63
C ILE A 62 8.57 -17.14 0.26
N LEU A 63 8.28 -18.19 -0.50
CA LEU A 63 7.74 -18.06 -1.85
C LEU A 63 6.34 -17.44 -1.86
N PHE A 64 5.52 -17.79 -0.86
CA PHE A 64 4.18 -17.27 -0.73
C PHE A 64 4.13 -15.75 -0.50
N PRO A 65 4.79 -15.18 0.54
CA PRO A 65 4.79 -13.73 0.73
C PRO A 65 5.54 -12.99 -0.39
N ILE A 66 6.56 -13.58 -1.02
CA ILE A 66 7.15 -12.99 -2.24
C ILE A 66 6.11 -12.88 -3.37
N GLY A 67 5.30 -13.93 -3.58
CA GLY A 67 4.24 -13.93 -4.59
C GLY A 67 3.18 -12.86 -4.31
N LEU A 68 2.75 -12.73 -3.05
CA LEU A 68 1.85 -11.66 -2.63
C LEU A 68 2.45 -10.26 -2.86
N PHE A 69 3.76 -10.12 -2.66
CA PHE A 69 4.44 -8.84 -2.76
C PHE A 69 4.47 -8.37 -4.21
N VAL A 70 4.74 -9.30 -5.13
CA VAL A 70 4.69 -9.04 -6.57
C VAL A 70 3.30 -8.62 -7.00
N LEU A 71 2.25 -9.35 -6.61
CA LEU A 71 0.86 -9.02 -6.97
C LEU A 71 0.40 -7.67 -6.40
N SER A 72 0.76 -7.40 -5.14
CA SER A 72 0.45 -6.14 -4.46
C SER A 72 1.19 -4.96 -5.12
N SER A 73 2.46 -5.16 -5.48
CA SER A 73 3.27 -4.18 -6.21
C SER A 73 2.68 -3.84 -7.57
N ILE A 74 2.26 -4.84 -8.35
CA ILE A 74 1.57 -4.63 -9.64
C ILE A 74 0.29 -3.81 -9.43
N THR A 75 -0.50 -4.14 -8.40
CA THR A 75 -1.74 -3.42 -8.08
C THR A 75 -1.48 -1.94 -7.80
N VAL A 76 -0.43 -1.64 -7.02
CA VAL A 76 -0.01 -0.25 -6.75
C VAL A 76 0.44 0.46 -8.02
N ILE A 77 1.31 -0.16 -8.83
CA ILE A 77 1.81 0.43 -10.08
C ILE A 77 0.67 0.77 -11.03
N VAL A 78 -0.29 -0.15 -11.24
CA VAL A 78 -1.46 0.11 -12.07
C VAL A 78 -2.29 1.26 -11.50
N GLY A 79 -2.49 1.30 -10.19
CA GLY A 79 -3.19 2.40 -9.52
C GLY A 79 -2.53 3.76 -9.73
N GLU A 80 -1.20 3.83 -9.63
CA GLU A 80 -0.42 5.05 -9.88
C GLU A 80 -0.57 5.50 -11.34
N VAL A 81 -0.42 4.59 -12.30
CA VAL A 81 -0.58 4.90 -13.73
C VAL A 81 -1.98 5.43 -14.04
N VAL A 82 -3.02 4.81 -13.49
CA VAL A 82 -4.41 5.28 -13.68
C VAL A 82 -4.61 6.66 -13.05
N THR A 83 -4.06 6.89 -11.86
CA THR A 83 -4.19 8.17 -11.15
C THR A 83 -3.49 9.28 -11.91
N TYR A 84 -2.26 9.04 -12.37
CA TYR A 84 -1.50 9.98 -13.19
C TYR A 84 -2.22 10.34 -14.49
N ARG A 85 -2.80 9.35 -15.20
CA ARG A 85 -3.57 9.59 -16.43
C ARG A 85 -4.80 10.46 -16.20
N LYS A 86 -5.45 10.34 -15.04
CA LYS A 86 -6.60 11.19 -14.67
C LYS A 86 -6.21 12.63 -14.39
N LEU A 87 -4.99 12.87 -13.92
CA LEU A 87 -4.47 14.21 -13.63
C LEU A 87 -3.99 14.96 -14.88
N LYS A 88 -3.65 14.24 -15.95
CA LYS A 88 -3.26 14.82 -17.25
C LYS A 88 -4.44 15.15 -18.17
N ARG A 89 -5.62 14.60 -17.89
CA ARG A 89 -6.86 14.93 -18.61
C ARG A 89 -7.50 16.15 -17.97
#